data_AF-A0A3D1F877-F1
#
_entry.id   AF-A0A3D1F877-F1
#
_cell.length_a   1.000
_cell.length_b   1.000
_cell.length_c   1.000
_cell.angle_alpha   90.00
_cell.angle_beta   90.00
_cell.angle_gamma   90.00
#
_symmetry.space_group_name_H-M   'P 1'
#
loop_
_entity.id
_entity.type
_entity.pdbx_description
1 polymer ?
#
loop_
_entity_poly.entity_id
_entity_poly.type
_entity_poly.pdbx_seq_one_letter_code
_entity_poly.pdbx_strand_id
1 'polypeptide(L)'
;MVNTITLKELRPELPAIIKKIDSRLDRYVVTRRGKPVAVMISPDDYEGLLETVEILSDKESVKRIKQAKQQIKEGRTVSLEELRLRIEKADA
;
A
#
# COMPACT_ATOMS: atom_id res chain seq x y z
N MET A 1 -8.89 -3.41 7.29
CA MET A 1 -10.31 -2.95 7.39
C MET A 1 -10.35 -1.58 8.08
N VAL A 2 -11.30 -0.69 7.78
CA VAL A 2 -11.39 0.62 8.47
C VAL A 2 -12.40 0.53 9.61
N ASN A 3 -11.95 0.81 10.83
CA ASN A 3 -12.75 0.78 12.04
C ASN A 3 -12.89 2.20 12.60
N THR A 4 -13.92 2.43 13.43
CA THR A 4 -14.07 3.69 14.19
C THR A 4 -14.04 3.37 15.67
N ILE A 5 -13.31 4.16 16.45
CA ILE A 5 -13.19 3.99 17.91
C ILE A 5 -13.22 5.35 18.59
N THR A 6 -13.85 5.45 19.76
CA THR A 6 -13.77 6.68 20.55
C THR A 6 -12.43 6.76 21.30
N LEU A 7 -11.97 7.97 21.60
CA LEU A 7 -10.76 8.18 22.40
C LEU A 7 -10.86 7.54 23.79
N LYS A 8 -12.07 7.36 24.33
CA LYS A 8 -12.30 6.69 25.61
C LYS A 8 -12.06 5.18 25.51
N GLU A 9 -12.58 4.54 24.47
CA GLU A 9 -12.40 3.10 24.21
C GLU A 9 -10.98 2.77 23.77
N LEU A 10 -10.31 3.69 23.06
CA LEU A 10 -8.95 3.47 22.57
C LEU A 10 -7.94 3.29 23.71
N ARG A 11 -8.05 4.04 24.81
CA ARG A 11 -7.05 4.03 25.90
C ARG A 11 -6.79 2.64 26.48
N PRO A 12 -7.81 1.86 26.92
CA PRO A 12 -7.57 0.52 27.45
C PRO A 12 -7.16 -0.49 26.36
N GLU A 13 -7.61 -0.29 25.12
CA GLU A 13 -7.41 -1.26 24.02
C GLU A 13 -6.16 -0.98 23.16
N LEU A 14 -5.39 0.08 23.47
CA LEU A 14 -4.31 0.57 22.62
C LEU A 14 -3.30 -0.53 22.24
N PRO A 15 -2.79 -1.38 23.16
CA PRO A 15 -1.83 -2.42 22.80
C PRO A 15 -2.41 -3.44 21.81
N ALA A 16 -3.66 -3.86 22.01
CA ALA A 16 -4.33 -4.81 21.13
C ALA A 16 -4.62 -4.20 19.75
N ILE A 17 -4.97 -2.92 19.70
CA ILE A 17 -5.21 -2.18 18.46
C ILE A 17 -3.91 -2.00 17.67
N ILE A 18 -2.81 -1.61 18.31
CA ILE A 18 -1.50 -1.50 17.66
C ILE A 18 -1.09 -2.83 17.05
N LYS A 19 -1.25 -3.96 17.77
CA LYS A 19 -0.97 -5.29 17.22
C LYS A 19 -1.81 -5.60 15.97
N LYS A 20 -3.09 -5.20 15.94
CA LYS A 20 -3.97 -5.39 14.78
C LYS A 20 -3.56 -4.51 13.60
N ILE A 21 -3.16 -3.26 13.86
CA ILE A 21 -2.66 -2.33 12.84
C ILE A 21 -1.40 -2.93 12.18
N ASP A 22 -0.45 -3.36 12.99
CA ASP A 22 0.83 -3.91 12.55
C ASP A 22 0.67 -5.24 11.78
N SER A 23 -0.04 -6.21 12.36
CA SER A 23 -0.11 -7.56 11.78
C SER A 23 -1.18 -7.76 10.70
N ARG A 24 -2.18 -6.87 10.59
CA ARG A 24 -3.34 -7.07 9.70
C ARG A 24 -3.67 -5.86 8.82
N LEU A 25 -2.83 -4.81 8.85
CA LEU A 25 -3.09 -3.55 8.14
C LEU A 25 -4.50 -3.00 8.44
N ASP A 26 -4.93 -3.15 9.70
CA ASP A 26 -6.17 -2.52 10.16
C ASP A 26 -5.95 -1.01 10.28
N ARG A 27 -6.99 -0.23 9.95
CA ARG A 27 -6.99 1.23 10.04
C ARG A 27 -8.05 1.65 11.04
N TYR A 28 -7.77 2.65 11.86
CA TYR A 28 -8.71 3.14 12.88
C TYR A 28 -8.90 4.65 12.76
N VAL A 29 -10.14 5.09 12.63
CA VAL A 29 -10.56 6.49 12.80
C VAL A 29 -10.87 6.70 14.29
N VAL A 30 -10.10 7.56 14.94
CA VAL A 30 -10.29 7.91 16.35
C VAL A 30 -11.21 9.12 16.45
N THR A 31 -12.23 9.03 17.30
CA THR A 31 -13.20 10.12 17.51
C THR A 31 -13.14 10.69 18.93
N ARG A 32 -13.40 12.00 19.07
CA ARG A 32 -13.58 12.68 20.35
C ARG A 32 -14.91 13.44 20.31
N ARG A 33 -15.83 13.11 21.22
CA ARG A 33 -17.21 13.66 21.24
C ARG A 33 -17.92 13.47 19.88
N GLY A 34 -17.79 12.28 19.30
CA GLY A 34 -18.39 11.91 18.01
C GLY A 34 -17.69 12.49 16.76
N LYS A 35 -16.68 13.36 16.92
CA LYS A 35 -15.95 13.96 15.80
C LYS A 35 -14.64 13.22 15.54
N PRO A 36 -14.31 12.83 14.29
CA PRO A 36 -12.99 12.30 13.94
C PRO A 36 -11.88 13.30 14.30
N VAL A 37 -10.80 12.81 14.91
CA VAL A 37 -9.64 13.63 15.33
C VAL A 37 -8.29 13.05 14.90
N ALA A 38 -8.21 11.75 14.63
CA ALA A 38 -6.99 11.11 14.15
C ALA A 38 -7.33 9.86 13.34
N VAL A 39 -6.38 9.42 12.51
CA VAL A 39 -6.38 8.10 11.88
C VAL A 39 -5.10 7.40 12.29
N MET A 40 -5.21 6.14 12.69
CA MET A 40 -4.07 5.28 12.99
C MET A 40 -3.97 4.19 11.94
N ILE A 41 -2.78 4.06 11.36
CA ILE A 41 -2.40 3.07 10.35
C ILE A 41 -0.96 2.62 10.64
N SER A 42 -0.52 1.51 10.04
CA SER A 42 0.88 1.09 10.18
C SER A 42 1.79 2.01 9.34
N PRO A 43 3.07 2.13 9.69
CA PRO A 43 4.05 2.85 8.87
C PRO A 43 4.06 2.35 7.42
N ASP A 44 4.12 1.04 7.21
CA ASP A 44 4.13 0.42 5.87
C ASP A 44 2.90 0.81 5.04
N ASP A 45 1.72 0.87 5.66
CA ASP A 45 0.49 1.27 4.98
C ASP A 45 0.50 2.76 4.64
N TYR A 46 1.05 3.59 5.52
CA TYR A 46 1.24 5.02 5.23
C TYR A 46 2.22 5.25 4.08
N GLU A 47 3.36 4.57 4.09
CA GLU A 47 4.37 4.64 3.03
C GLU A 47 3.81 4.15 1.69
N GLY A 48 3.11 3.01 1.68
CA GLY A 48 2.47 2.48 0.48
C GLY A 48 1.38 3.41 -0.08
N LEU A 49 0.65 4.14 0.77
CA LEU A 49 -0.29 5.17 0.33
C LEU A 49 0.43 6.35 -0.33
N LEU A 50 1.55 6.81 0.24
CA LEU A 50 2.36 7.88 -0.34
C LEU A 50 2.96 7.47 -1.69
N GLU A 51 3.55 6.28 -1.78
CA GLU A 51 4.08 5.72 -3.03
C GLU A 51 2.97 5.59 -4.09
N THR A 52 1.78 5.14 -3.69
CA THR A 52 0.63 5.07 -4.60
C THR A 52 0.26 6.46 -5.14
N VAL A 53 0.24 7.49 -4.28
CA VAL A 53 -0.04 8.88 -4.70
C VAL A 53 1.06 9.39 -5.64
N GLU A 54 2.33 9.10 -5.34
CA GLU A 54 3.47 9.44 -6.19
C GLU A 54 3.31 8.85 -7.59
N ILE A 55 3.05 7.54 -7.68
CA ILE A 55 2.82 6.85 -8.97
C ILE A 55 1.62 7.46 -9.71
N LEU A 56 0.52 7.75 -9.01
CA LEU A 56 -0.68 8.33 -9.62
C LEU A 56 -0.47 9.77 -10.11
N SER A 57 0.48 10.50 -9.52
CA SER A 57 0.83 11.84 -9.94
C SER A 57 1.61 11.86 -11.27
N ASP A 58 2.33 10.78 -11.59
CA ASP A 58 3.04 10.60 -12.86
C ASP A 58 2.19 9.86 -13.92
N LYS A 59 1.69 10.62 -14.89
CA LYS A 59 0.87 10.11 -16.00
C LYS A 59 1.58 9.04 -16.83
N GLU A 60 2.90 9.15 -17.03
CA GLU A 60 3.65 8.17 -17.82
C GLU A 60 3.79 6.85 -17.05
N SER A 61 4.04 6.90 -15.73
CA SER A 61 4.02 5.71 -14.88
C SER A 61 2.66 5.03 -14.88
N VAL A 62 1.56 5.77 -14.75
CA VAL A 62 0.20 5.20 -14.86
C VAL A 62 -0.03 4.52 -16.22
N LYS A 63 0.41 5.15 -17.32
CA LYS A 63 0.29 4.60 -18.67
C LYS A 63 1.09 3.32 -18.83
N ARG A 64 2.36 3.30 -18.38
CA ARG A 64 3.22 2.10 -18.41
C ARG A 64 2.62 0.95 -17.61
N ILE A 65 2.09 1.21 -16.41
CA ILE A 65 1.44 0.19 -15.59
C ILE A 65 0.19 -0.38 -16.30
N LYS A 66 -0.63 0.46 -16.93
CA LYS A 66 -1.80 -0.01 -17.70
C LYS A 66 -1.38 -0.89 -18.89
N GLN A 67 -0.35 -0.49 -19.62
CA GLN A 67 0.20 -1.27 -20.74
C GLN A 67 0.76 -2.61 -20.25
N ALA A 68 1.55 -2.62 -19.17
CA ALA A 68 2.11 -3.84 -18.59
C ALA A 68 0.99 -4.80 -18.14
N LYS A 69 -0.08 -4.30 -17.51
CA LYS A 69 -1.25 -5.12 -17.15
C LYS A 69 -1.90 -5.78 -18.37
N GLN A 70 -1.96 -5.09 -19.51
CA GLN A 70 -2.49 -5.67 -20.75
C GLN A 70 -1.55 -6.71 -21.34
N GLN A 71 -0.24 -6.45 -21.36
CA GLN A 71 0.77 -7.41 -21.81
C GLN A 71 0.73 -8.70 -20.99
N ILE A 72 0.60 -8.62 -19.67
CA ILE A 72 0.45 -9.79 -18.78
C ILE A 72 -0.78 -10.62 -19.17
N LYS A 73 -1.93 -9.98 -19.40
CA LYS A 73 -3.17 -10.67 -19.81
C LYS A 73 -3.02 -11.39 -21.15
N GLU A 74 -2.21 -10.85 -22.05
CA GLU A 74 -1.93 -11.42 -23.36
C GLU A 74 -0.78 -12.44 -23.35
N GLY A 75 -0.20 -12.74 -22.18
CA GLY A 75 0.95 -13.63 -22.06
C GLY A 75 2.26 -13.05 -22.60
N ARG A 76 2.31 -11.74 -22.86
CA ARG A 76 3.52 -11.02 -23.29
C ARG A 76 4.44 -10.74 -22.09
N THR A 77 4.97 -11.80 -21.50
CA THR A 77 5.90 -11.77 -20.37
C THR A 77 7.16 -12.56 -20.71
N VAL A 78 8.28 -12.23 -20.07
CA VAL A 78 9.52 -13.02 -20.14
C VAL A 78 9.74 -13.76 -18.83
N SER A 79 10.40 -14.92 -18.88
CA SER A 79 10.82 -15.60 -17.66
C SER A 79 11.96 -14.84 -16.98
N LEU A 80 12.18 -15.08 -15.68
CA LEU A 80 13.31 -14.49 -14.95
C LEU A 80 14.66 -14.93 -15.55
N GLU A 81 14.77 -16.17 -16.02
CA GLU A 81 15.97 -16.70 -16.67
C GLU A 81 16.25 -15.98 -17.98
N GLU A 82 15.24 -15.81 -18.83
CA GLU A 82 15.36 -15.08 -20.08
C GLU A 82 15.73 -13.60 -19.85
N LEU A 83 15.13 -12.96 -18.85
CA LEU A 83 15.44 -11.57 -18.50
C LEU A 83 16.90 -11.40 -18.09
N ARG A 84 17.44 -12.32 -17.27
CA ARG A 84 18.86 -12.27 -16.84
C ARG A 84 19.81 -12.33 -18.03
N LEU A 85 19.59 -13.26 -18.96
CA LEU A 85 20.39 -13.38 -20.18
C LEU A 85 20.33 -12.11 -21.05
N ARG A 86 19.19 -11.42 -21.11
CA ARG A 86 19.03 -10.17 -21.86
C ARG A 86 19.82 -9.02 -21.24
N ILE A 87 19.81 -8.91 -19.91
CA ILE A 87 20.54 -7.85 -19.18
C ILE A 87 22.05 -8.09 -19.30
N GLU A 88 22.52 -9.32 -19.06
CA GLU A 88 23.94 -9.68 -19.18
C GLU A 88 24.51 -9.41 -20.58
N LYS A 89 23.71 -9.63 -21.63
CA LYS A 89 24.10 -9.32 -23.02
C LYS A 89 24.04 -7.84 -23.38
N ALA A 90 23.29 -7.03 -22.64
CA ALA A 90 23.19 -5.59 -22.88
C ALA A 90 24.34 -4.81 -22.22
N ASP A 91 24.92 -5.38 -21.15
CA ASP A 91 26.06 -4.81 -20.41
C ASP A 91 27.43 -5.27 -20.96
N ALA A 92 27.45 -6.15 -21.98
CA ALA A 92 28.64 -6.68 -22.66
C ALA A 92 28.88 -6.02 -24.02
#